data_AF-A0A1D9GP62-F1
#
_entry.id   AF-A0A1D9GP62-F1
#
_cell.length_a   1.000
_cell.length_b   1.000
_cell.length_c   1.000
_cell.angle_alpha   90.00
_cell.angle_beta   90.00
_cell.angle_gamma   90.00
#
_symmetry.space_group_name_H-M   'P 1'
#
loop_
_entity.id
_entity.type
_entity.pdbx_description
1 polymer ?
#
loop_
_entity_poly.entity_id
_entity_poly.type
_entity_poly.pdbx_seq_one_letter_code
_entity_poly.pdbx_strand_id
1 'polypeptide(L)'
;MTSNLADDRKAAIIAALAGGWVGDAASLGLHWLYDSQRILEVGDQSPEFLPPKADYFKGGFGYFAHEGKQPGDVSHYGAATGILTDSLLASAGRLDIRDYQRRFRAFFGPGGLWQGYIDNPTRVTLDNLNSIERESIEQARSTTTTELTDKQKRVLVQKVLPYTRYLSGSQLAEPVRNAINLTYHEPAVQEAGVHLAETIDRNLLPESGADDMQLPAVSKLPPLVASYCGKENLMEITEAAVRVTNNNDEAVAWAKCAARLLDHLFQGTPMSTALEAASNEAPSREKLSSAQTDSSMDAVTAGDTYGRTCYLHEAMPVIFHILSHASSYAEAIRANIQCGGDSCGRAWIIGPAMAAVHGAGGEQGIPLSWLTRVKNADAIIKDIESLVGEEWKRNEQTQA
;
A
#
# COMPACT_ATOMS: atom_id res chain seq x y z
N MET A 1 18.46 9.96 -10.31
CA MET A 1 19.72 9.63 -9.62
C MET A 1 19.83 8.14 -9.66
N THR A 2 20.87 7.63 -10.30
CA THR A 2 21.07 6.19 -10.53
C THR A 2 21.18 5.46 -9.20
N SER A 3 20.32 4.46 -8.96
CA SER A 3 20.41 3.52 -7.87
C SER A 3 21.75 2.79 -7.94
N ASN A 4 22.65 3.10 -7.00
CA ASN A 4 23.97 2.47 -6.87
C ASN A 4 23.91 1.02 -6.32
N LEU A 5 22.74 0.38 -6.36
CA LEU A 5 22.58 -0.99 -5.89
C LEU A 5 23.26 -1.96 -6.84
N ALA A 6 24.05 -2.89 -6.27
CA ALA A 6 24.65 -3.98 -7.02
C ALA A 6 23.57 -4.87 -7.66
N ASP A 7 23.89 -5.52 -8.78
CA ASP A 7 22.90 -6.27 -9.57
C ASP A 7 22.27 -7.44 -8.81
N ASP A 8 23.03 -8.06 -7.89
CA ASP A 8 22.52 -9.09 -6.97
C ASP A 8 21.48 -8.52 -5.99
N ARG A 9 21.67 -7.28 -5.51
CA ARG A 9 20.69 -6.58 -4.67
C ARG A 9 19.43 -6.23 -5.46
N LYS A 10 19.55 -5.80 -6.71
CA LYS A 10 18.39 -5.55 -7.59
C LYS A 10 17.56 -6.82 -7.78
N ALA A 11 18.20 -7.96 -8.04
CA ALA A 11 17.51 -9.25 -8.15
C ALA A 11 16.80 -9.64 -6.85
N ALA A 12 17.44 -9.42 -5.69
CA ALA A 12 16.84 -9.67 -4.38
C ALA A 12 15.60 -8.79 -4.13
N ILE A 13 15.65 -7.50 -4.49
CA ILE A 13 14.51 -6.58 -4.37
C ILE A 13 13.38 -6.96 -5.32
N ILE A 14 13.68 -7.36 -6.57
CA ILE A 14 12.68 -7.86 -7.51
C ILE A 14 11.96 -9.08 -6.93
N ALA A 15 12.73 -10.04 -6.39
CA ALA A 15 12.16 -11.20 -5.71
C ALA A 15 11.33 -10.78 -4.49
N ALA A 16 11.80 -9.83 -3.68
CA ALA A 16 11.06 -9.32 -2.53
C ALA A 16 9.69 -8.74 -2.90
N LEU A 17 9.66 -7.86 -3.90
CA LEU A 17 8.39 -7.26 -4.36
C LEU A 17 7.44 -8.33 -4.91
N ALA A 18 7.96 -9.28 -5.70
CA ALA A 18 7.17 -10.41 -6.18
C ALA A 18 6.65 -11.29 -5.02
N GLY A 19 7.45 -11.47 -3.97
CA GLY A 19 7.11 -12.19 -2.76
C GLY A 19 5.93 -11.57 -2.00
N GLY A 20 5.73 -10.26 -2.06
CA GLY A 20 4.51 -9.62 -1.52
C GLY A 20 3.26 -10.05 -2.27
N TRP A 21 3.27 -9.94 -3.60
CA TRP A 21 2.15 -10.33 -4.46
C TRP A 21 1.81 -11.82 -4.34
N VAL A 22 2.82 -12.68 -4.32
CA VAL A 22 2.64 -14.13 -4.16
C VAL A 22 2.04 -14.44 -2.78
N GLY A 23 2.54 -13.81 -1.72
CA GLY A 23 2.07 -14.05 -0.36
C GLY A 23 0.61 -13.63 -0.16
N ASP A 24 0.24 -12.48 -0.72
CA ASP A 24 -1.15 -11.98 -0.70
C ASP A 24 -2.11 -12.93 -1.41
N ALA A 25 -1.78 -13.29 -2.66
CA ALA A 25 -2.60 -14.19 -3.47
C ALA A 25 -2.69 -15.61 -2.89
N ALA A 26 -1.60 -16.09 -2.29
CA ALA A 26 -1.56 -17.36 -1.57
C ALA A 26 -2.47 -17.36 -0.34
N SER A 27 -2.55 -16.22 0.36
CA SER A 27 -3.30 -16.12 1.62
C SER A 27 -4.80 -15.87 1.44
N LEU A 28 -5.22 -15.42 0.24
CA LEU A 28 -6.57 -14.92 -0.03
C LEU A 28 -7.70 -15.90 0.35
N GLY A 29 -7.52 -17.20 0.10
CA GLY A 29 -8.56 -18.21 0.25
C GLY A 29 -9.12 -18.34 1.67
N LEU A 30 -8.28 -18.10 2.68
CA LEU A 30 -8.61 -18.24 4.11
C LEU A 30 -8.43 -16.93 4.89
N HIS A 31 -8.25 -15.81 4.20
CA HIS A 31 -8.11 -14.49 4.82
C HIS A 31 -9.32 -14.19 5.71
N TRP A 32 -9.04 -13.83 6.97
CA TRP A 32 -10.00 -13.57 8.06
C TRP A 32 -10.80 -14.77 8.54
N LEU A 33 -10.33 -15.99 8.29
CA LEU A 33 -10.69 -17.14 9.10
C LEU A 33 -9.76 -17.16 10.32
N TYR A 34 -10.30 -16.95 11.52
CA TYR A 34 -9.50 -16.83 12.75
C TYR A 34 -9.29 -18.16 13.47
N ASP A 35 -10.14 -19.14 13.18
CA ASP A 35 -10.09 -20.47 13.78
C ASP A 35 -9.03 -21.34 13.08
N SER A 36 -7.92 -21.58 13.77
CA SER A 36 -6.77 -22.35 13.27
C SER A 36 -7.09 -23.84 13.10
N GLN A 37 -7.96 -24.41 13.95
CA GLN A 37 -8.43 -25.78 13.77
C GLN A 37 -9.25 -25.88 12.49
N ARG A 38 -10.13 -24.90 12.25
CA ARG A 38 -10.90 -24.85 11.01
C ARG A 38 -10.01 -24.68 9.78
N ILE A 39 -8.96 -23.85 9.86
CA ILE A 39 -7.97 -23.70 8.79
C ILE A 39 -7.29 -25.05 8.49
N LEU A 40 -6.88 -25.78 9.52
CA LEU A 40 -6.28 -27.10 9.36
C LEU A 40 -7.26 -28.09 8.71
N GLU A 41 -8.53 -28.09 9.09
CA GLU A 41 -9.56 -28.95 8.49
C GLU A 41 -9.76 -28.71 6.99
N VAL A 42 -9.71 -27.44 6.55
CA VAL A 42 -10.02 -27.08 5.15
C VAL A 42 -8.79 -27.04 4.24
N GLY A 43 -7.61 -26.73 4.79
CA GLY A 43 -6.37 -26.53 4.04
C GLY A 43 -5.27 -27.55 4.31
N ASP A 44 -5.37 -28.33 5.38
CA ASP A 44 -4.38 -29.34 5.78
C ASP A 44 -2.93 -28.80 5.70
N GLN A 45 -2.04 -29.48 4.98
CA GLN A 45 -0.63 -29.11 4.83
C GLN A 45 -0.38 -28.07 3.73
N SER A 46 -1.38 -27.70 2.94
CA SER A 46 -1.21 -26.79 1.78
C SER A 46 -2.37 -25.79 1.68
N PRO A 47 -2.49 -24.88 2.67
CA PRO A 47 -3.58 -23.91 2.72
C PRO A 47 -3.43 -22.76 1.70
N GLU A 48 -2.27 -22.66 1.03
CA GLU A 48 -2.02 -21.63 0.04
C GLU A 48 -2.89 -21.76 -1.21
N PHE A 49 -3.34 -20.61 -1.74
CA PHE A 49 -4.13 -20.49 -2.97
C PHE A 49 -5.37 -21.41 -3.00
N LEU A 50 -5.96 -21.70 -1.85
CA LEU A 50 -7.29 -22.27 -1.81
C LEU A 50 -8.28 -21.30 -2.47
N PRO A 51 -9.31 -21.81 -3.17
CA PRO A 51 -10.35 -20.97 -3.73
C PRO A 51 -11.10 -20.23 -2.61
N PRO A 52 -11.30 -18.90 -2.70
CA PRO A 52 -12.13 -18.18 -1.72
C PRO A 52 -13.55 -18.75 -1.73
N LYS A 53 -13.96 -19.39 -0.63
CA LYS A 53 -15.27 -20.05 -0.50
C LYS A 53 -15.91 -19.79 0.86
N ALA A 54 -17.17 -19.37 0.84
CA ALA A 54 -17.96 -19.16 2.06
C ALA A 54 -18.05 -20.42 2.95
N ASP A 55 -18.02 -21.62 2.35
CA ASP A 55 -18.09 -22.89 3.07
C ASP A 55 -16.90 -23.14 4.01
N TYR A 56 -15.73 -22.57 3.71
CA TYR A 56 -14.56 -22.69 4.60
C TYR A 56 -14.78 -21.99 5.94
N PHE A 57 -15.62 -20.94 5.95
CA PHE A 57 -15.93 -20.13 7.13
C PHE A 57 -17.11 -20.70 7.94
N LYS A 58 -17.79 -21.75 7.46
CA LYS A 58 -18.84 -22.43 8.23
C LYS A 58 -18.22 -23.25 9.36
N GLY A 59 -18.73 -23.08 10.58
CA GLY A 59 -18.31 -23.85 11.74
C GLY A 59 -17.06 -23.34 12.45
N GLY A 60 -16.39 -22.30 11.92
CA GLY A 60 -15.31 -21.58 12.59
C GLY A 60 -15.65 -20.08 12.73
N PHE A 61 -14.83 -19.35 13.49
CA PHE A 61 -14.97 -17.90 13.60
C PHE A 61 -14.22 -17.18 12.47
N GLY A 62 -14.93 -16.36 11.69
CA GLY A 62 -14.32 -15.58 10.62
C GLY A 62 -15.30 -14.78 9.77
N TYR A 63 -14.76 -14.00 8.83
CA TYR A 63 -15.53 -13.16 7.92
C TYR A 63 -15.10 -13.40 6.46
N PHE A 64 -16.03 -13.86 5.63
CA PHE A 64 -15.78 -14.11 4.21
C PHE A 64 -15.91 -12.81 3.39
N ALA A 65 -14.77 -12.18 3.10
CA ALA A 65 -14.71 -10.87 2.42
C ALA A 65 -14.52 -10.95 0.89
N HIS A 66 -14.12 -12.11 0.36
CA HIS A 66 -13.58 -12.25 -1.00
C HIS A 66 -14.52 -12.96 -1.96
N GLU A 67 -15.81 -12.68 -1.86
CA GLU A 67 -16.80 -13.21 -2.81
C GLU A 67 -16.45 -12.78 -4.25
N GLY A 68 -16.56 -13.72 -5.18
CA GLY A 68 -16.26 -13.51 -6.60
C GLY A 68 -14.77 -13.56 -6.98
N LYS A 69 -13.85 -13.57 -6.00
CA LYS A 69 -12.41 -13.73 -6.25
C LYS A 69 -12.04 -15.19 -6.56
N GLN A 70 -10.91 -15.37 -7.24
CA GLN A 70 -10.35 -16.66 -7.64
C GLN A 70 -8.93 -16.85 -7.05
N PRO A 71 -8.43 -18.10 -6.94
CA PRO A 71 -7.02 -18.33 -6.63
C PRO A 71 -6.11 -17.51 -7.55
N GLY A 72 -5.16 -16.78 -6.97
CA GLY A 72 -4.26 -15.91 -7.73
C GLY A 72 -4.69 -14.45 -7.82
N ASP A 73 -5.96 -14.14 -7.53
CA ASP A 73 -6.37 -12.75 -7.32
C ASP A 73 -5.67 -12.15 -6.09
N VAL A 74 -5.61 -10.83 -6.05
CA VAL A 74 -5.05 -10.06 -4.94
C VAL A 74 -6.14 -9.56 -4.01
N SER A 75 -5.78 -9.34 -2.75
CA SER A 75 -6.68 -8.74 -1.76
C SER A 75 -6.71 -7.21 -1.92
N HIS A 76 -7.45 -6.52 -1.04
CA HIS A 76 -7.42 -5.06 -0.98
C HIS A 76 -6.03 -4.51 -0.61
N TYR A 77 -5.21 -5.29 0.13
CA TYR A 77 -3.83 -4.93 0.41
C TYR A 77 -3.00 -4.89 -0.87
N GLY A 78 -3.04 -5.94 -1.69
CA GLY A 78 -2.30 -5.96 -2.95
C GLY A 78 -2.79 -4.91 -3.93
N ALA A 79 -4.10 -4.61 -3.94
CA ALA A 79 -4.64 -3.50 -4.71
C ALA A 79 -4.06 -2.14 -4.27
N ALA A 80 -4.01 -1.87 -2.96
CA ALA A 80 -3.42 -0.63 -2.43
C ALA A 80 -1.91 -0.54 -2.71
N THR A 81 -1.17 -1.65 -2.61
CA THR A 81 0.25 -1.74 -2.99
C THR A 81 0.45 -1.45 -4.47
N GLY A 82 -0.41 -1.97 -5.34
CA GLY A 82 -0.40 -1.68 -6.78
C GLY A 82 -0.57 -0.19 -7.09
N ILE A 83 -1.48 0.49 -6.40
CA ILE A 83 -1.70 1.95 -6.58
C ILE A 83 -0.45 2.76 -6.22
N LEU A 84 0.21 2.44 -5.10
CA LEU A 84 1.45 3.11 -4.72
C LEU A 84 2.57 2.80 -5.71
N THR A 85 2.67 1.55 -6.17
CA THR A 85 3.62 1.14 -7.22
C THR A 85 3.42 1.94 -8.50
N ASP A 86 2.18 2.06 -8.97
CA ASP A 86 1.81 2.87 -10.15
C ASP A 86 2.18 4.34 -10.00
N SER A 87 2.01 4.91 -8.80
CA SER A 87 2.37 6.30 -8.52
C SER A 87 3.87 6.51 -8.52
N LEU A 88 4.62 5.60 -7.88
CA LEU A 88 6.09 5.62 -7.87
C LEU A 88 6.64 5.49 -9.29
N LEU A 89 6.12 4.54 -10.06
CA LEU A 89 6.44 4.39 -11.48
C LEU A 89 6.23 5.73 -12.20
N ALA A 90 5.00 6.27 -12.19
CA ALA A 90 4.67 7.52 -12.87
C ALA A 90 5.55 8.72 -12.47
N SER A 91 6.13 8.67 -11.26
CA SER A 91 6.96 9.72 -10.68
C SER A 91 8.46 9.40 -10.68
N ALA A 92 8.89 8.41 -11.47
CA ALA A 92 10.28 7.94 -11.59
C ALA A 92 10.89 7.53 -10.23
N GLY A 93 10.16 6.69 -9.48
CA GLY A 93 10.53 6.16 -8.17
C GLY A 93 10.37 7.16 -7.02
N ARG A 94 9.88 8.38 -7.26
CA ARG A 94 9.65 9.38 -6.21
C ARG A 94 8.23 9.29 -5.68
N LEU A 95 8.07 9.47 -4.37
CA LEU A 95 6.75 9.66 -3.77
C LEU A 95 6.18 11.01 -4.23
N ASP A 96 5.06 10.96 -4.96
CA ASP A 96 4.22 12.12 -5.24
C ASP A 96 2.89 11.91 -4.53
N ILE A 97 2.67 12.67 -3.45
CA ILE A 97 1.48 12.53 -2.60
C ILE A 97 0.20 12.83 -3.39
N ARG A 98 0.23 13.84 -4.25
CA ARG A 98 -0.95 14.27 -5.01
C ARG A 98 -1.32 13.22 -6.05
N ASP A 99 -0.33 12.69 -6.77
CA ASP A 99 -0.55 11.59 -7.71
C ASP A 99 -1.04 10.33 -6.99
N TYR A 100 -0.47 9.99 -5.84
CA TYR A 100 -0.87 8.83 -5.06
C TYR A 100 -2.32 8.95 -4.57
N GLN A 101 -2.70 10.07 -3.94
CA GLN A 101 -4.09 10.36 -3.53
C GLN A 101 -5.07 10.28 -4.71
N ARG A 102 -4.68 10.87 -5.85
CA ARG A 102 -5.50 10.87 -7.07
C ARG A 102 -5.74 9.46 -7.60
N ARG A 103 -4.69 8.64 -7.69
CA ARG A 103 -4.81 7.23 -8.14
C ARG A 103 -5.61 6.40 -7.15
N PHE A 104 -5.41 6.62 -5.85
CA PHE A 104 -6.17 5.95 -4.79
C PHE A 104 -7.68 6.22 -4.92
N ARG A 105 -8.05 7.51 -5.05
CA ARG A 105 -9.44 7.92 -5.26
C ARG A 105 -10.01 7.42 -6.57
N ALA A 106 -9.23 7.43 -7.65
CA ALA A 106 -9.68 6.95 -8.96
C ALA A 106 -9.91 5.43 -8.99
N PHE A 107 -9.15 4.67 -8.21
CA PHE A 107 -9.25 3.20 -8.21
C PHE A 107 -10.33 2.68 -7.26
N PHE A 108 -10.35 3.16 -6.01
CA PHE A 108 -11.30 2.71 -4.98
C PHE A 108 -12.59 3.53 -4.91
N GLY A 109 -12.60 4.76 -5.44
CA GLY A 109 -13.76 5.64 -5.41
C GLY A 109 -14.85 5.27 -6.43
N PRO A 110 -15.99 5.99 -6.41
CA PRO A 110 -17.10 5.75 -7.32
C PRO A 110 -16.67 5.79 -8.80
N GLY A 111 -17.02 4.74 -9.56
CA GLY A 111 -16.64 4.59 -10.97
C GLY A 111 -15.22 4.04 -11.18
N GLY A 112 -14.49 3.72 -10.11
CA GLY A 112 -13.18 3.09 -10.16
C GLY A 112 -13.22 1.61 -10.59
N LEU A 113 -12.03 1.02 -10.72
CA LEU A 113 -11.84 -0.35 -11.20
C LEU A 113 -11.89 -1.40 -10.09
N TRP A 114 -11.82 -1.02 -8.81
CA TRP A 114 -11.85 -1.98 -7.73
C TRP A 114 -13.22 -2.65 -7.59
N GLN A 115 -13.21 -3.97 -7.68
CA GLN A 115 -14.36 -4.83 -7.35
C GLN A 115 -13.91 -5.81 -6.27
N GLY A 116 -14.28 -5.53 -5.03
CA GLY A 116 -13.91 -6.32 -3.87
C GLY A 116 -14.22 -5.60 -2.57
N TYR A 117 -13.83 -6.23 -1.47
CA TYR A 117 -13.97 -5.65 -0.13
C TYR A 117 -13.20 -4.32 -0.01
N ILE A 118 -13.80 -3.35 0.70
CA ILE A 118 -13.19 -2.08 1.08
C ILE A 118 -13.13 -2.05 2.60
N ASP A 119 -11.93 -1.96 3.14
CA ASP A 119 -11.70 -1.87 4.59
C ASP A 119 -12.05 -0.49 5.15
N ASN A 120 -12.07 -0.40 6.48
CA ASN A 120 -12.37 0.85 7.17
C ASN A 120 -11.36 1.96 6.81
N PRO A 121 -10.03 1.72 6.80
CA PRO A 121 -9.05 2.75 6.46
C PRO A 121 -9.21 3.29 5.03
N THR A 122 -9.45 2.43 4.04
CA THR A 122 -9.69 2.85 2.66
C THR A 122 -10.96 3.68 2.56
N ARG A 123 -12.06 3.22 3.17
CA ARG A 123 -13.34 3.95 3.16
C ARG A 123 -13.20 5.34 3.77
N VAL A 124 -12.62 5.44 4.98
CA VAL A 124 -12.45 6.72 5.67
C VAL A 124 -11.46 7.64 4.92
N THR A 125 -10.42 7.09 4.30
CA THR A 125 -9.51 7.86 3.44
C THR A 125 -10.24 8.49 2.26
N LEU A 126 -11.14 7.75 1.60
CA LEU A 126 -11.97 8.30 0.52
C LEU A 126 -12.90 9.41 1.01
N ASP A 127 -13.50 9.24 2.20
CA ASP A 127 -14.37 10.24 2.84
C ASP A 127 -13.57 11.52 3.19
N ASN A 128 -12.35 11.37 3.70
CA ASN A 128 -11.43 12.47 4.01
C ASN A 128 -11.02 13.22 2.74
N LEU A 129 -10.61 12.52 1.67
CA LEU A 129 -10.28 13.14 0.38
C LEU A 129 -11.45 13.98 -0.18
N ASN A 130 -12.68 13.47 -0.07
CA ASN A 130 -13.86 14.21 -0.50
C ASN A 130 -14.15 15.43 0.40
N SER A 131 -13.93 15.29 1.71
CA SER A 131 -14.15 16.39 2.67
C SER A 131 -13.13 17.50 2.49
N ILE A 132 -11.84 17.16 2.33
CA ILE A 132 -10.75 18.10 2.02
C ILE A 132 -11.04 18.86 0.72
N GLU A 133 -11.44 18.16 -0.36
CA GLU A 133 -11.79 18.81 -1.63
C GLU A 133 -12.97 19.79 -1.44
N ARG A 134 -14.02 19.38 -0.73
CA ARG A 134 -15.19 20.24 -0.45
C ARG A 134 -14.83 21.48 0.37
N GLU A 135 -14.08 21.32 1.46
CA GLU A 135 -13.67 22.41 2.33
C GLU A 135 -12.75 23.40 1.60
N SER A 136 -11.82 22.89 0.78
CA SER A 136 -10.96 23.73 -0.05
C SER A 136 -11.76 24.58 -1.07
N ILE A 137 -12.83 24.02 -1.65
CA ILE A 137 -13.74 24.75 -2.56
C ILE A 137 -14.52 25.81 -1.79
N GLU A 138 -15.03 25.49 -0.60
CA GLU A 138 -15.76 26.45 0.24
C GLU A 138 -14.88 27.64 0.63
N GLN A 139 -13.63 27.37 1.02
CA GLN A 139 -12.66 28.41 1.34
C GLN A 139 -12.24 29.24 0.12
N ALA A 140 -12.09 28.61 -1.05
CA ALA A 140 -11.80 29.33 -2.29
C ALA A 140 -12.96 30.26 -2.70
N ARG A 141 -14.20 29.82 -2.49
CA ARG A 141 -15.39 30.65 -2.75
C ARG A 141 -15.54 31.80 -1.76
N SER A 142 -15.22 31.60 -0.47
CA SER A 142 -15.33 32.64 0.56
C SER A 142 -14.31 33.76 0.38
N THR A 143 -13.14 33.46 -0.20
CA THR A 143 -12.06 34.42 -0.43
C THR A 143 -12.09 35.09 -1.81
N THR A 144 -13.00 34.69 -2.70
CA THR A 144 -13.15 35.30 -4.03
C THR A 144 -13.87 36.65 -3.88
N THR A 145 -13.18 37.74 -4.20
CA THR A 145 -13.70 39.12 -4.08
C THR A 145 -14.44 39.63 -5.32
N THR A 146 -14.30 38.93 -6.46
CA THR A 146 -15.00 39.30 -7.69
C THR A 146 -16.48 38.97 -7.58
N GLU A 147 -17.34 39.93 -7.94
CA GLU A 147 -18.79 39.71 -8.00
C GLU A 147 -19.14 38.73 -9.12
N LEU A 148 -19.55 37.52 -8.74
CA LEU A 148 -19.90 36.43 -9.64
C LEU A 148 -21.35 36.01 -9.46
N THR A 149 -22.04 35.77 -10.57
CA THR A 149 -23.37 35.12 -10.56
C THR A 149 -23.28 33.70 -9.99
N ASP A 150 -24.39 33.16 -9.47
CA ASP A 150 -24.43 31.78 -8.97
C ASP A 150 -24.08 30.74 -10.05
N LYS A 151 -24.41 31.04 -11.32
CA LYS A 151 -24.03 30.21 -12.45
C LYS A 151 -22.51 30.23 -12.65
N GLN A 152 -21.88 31.41 -12.65
CA GLN A 152 -20.42 31.52 -12.75
C GLN A 152 -19.72 30.80 -11.60
N LYS A 153 -20.17 30.99 -10.36
CA LYS A 153 -19.62 30.29 -9.18
C LYS A 153 -19.60 28.77 -9.38
N ARG A 154 -20.69 28.17 -9.84
CA ARG A 154 -20.76 26.72 -10.10
C ARG A 154 -19.88 26.27 -11.27
N VAL A 155 -19.93 26.99 -12.39
CA VAL A 155 -19.17 26.62 -13.60
C VAL A 155 -17.67 26.76 -13.38
N LEU A 156 -17.21 27.79 -12.66
CA LEU A 156 -15.79 27.97 -12.36
C LEU A 156 -15.24 26.80 -11.54
N VAL A 157 -15.95 26.35 -10.49
CA VAL A 157 -15.52 25.15 -9.72
C VAL A 157 -15.34 23.94 -10.63
N GLN A 158 -16.31 23.67 -11.52
CA GLN A 158 -16.22 22.54 -12.47
C GLN A 158 -15.04 22.67 -13.43
N LYS A 159 -14.67 23.89 -13.82
CA LYS A 159 -13.56 24.15 -14.74
C LYS A 159 -12.20 24.10 -14.06
N VAL A 160 -12.08 24.43 -12.78
CA VAL A 160 -10.77 24.42 -12.09
C VAL A 160 -10.39 23.06 -11.51
N LEU A 161 -11.37 22.27 -11.05
CA LEU A 161 -11.11 21.00 -10.35
C LEU A 161 -10.28 20.00 -11.17
N PRO A 162 -10.46 19.88 -12.50
CA PRO A 162 -9.59 19.05 -13.32
C PRO A 162 -8.12 19.47 -13.22
N TYR A 163 -7.80 20.75 -13.06
CA TYR A 163 -6.42 21.24 -13.01
C TYR A 163 -5.79 21.10 -11.62
N THR A 164 -6.53 21.40 -10.55
CA THR A 164 -6.01 21.31 -9.17
C THR A 164 -5.65 19.88 -8.75
N ARG A 165 -6.19 18.87 -9.47
CA ARG A 165 -5.84 17.46 -9.29
C ARG A 165 -4.47 17.07 -9.83
N TYR A 166 -3.92 17.82 -10.79
CA TYR A 166 -2.66 17.47 -11.47
C TYR A 166 -1.58 18.55 -11.37
N LEU A 167 -1.98 19.80 -11.15
CA LEU A 167 -1.08 20.96 -11.19
C LEU A 167 -1.09 21.66 -9.83
N SER A 168 0.02 22.30 -9.48
CA SER A 168 0.16 23.07 -8.24
C SER A 168 0.84 24.42 -8.49
N GLY A 169 0.62 25.37 -7.57
CA GLY A 169 1.25 26.68 -7.58
C GLY A 169 1.15 27.39 -8.93
N SER A 170 2.29 27.85 -9.45
CA SER A 170 2.35 28.64 -10.69
C SER A 170 1.93 27.88 -11.95
N GLN A 171 1.83 26.54 -11.90
CA GLN A 171 1.40 25.72 -13.03
C GLN A 171 -0.10 25.87 -13.33
N LEU A 172 -0.89 26.39 -12.38
CA LEU A 172 -2.35 26.44 -12.49
C LEU A 172 -2.85 27.57 -13.40
N ALA A 173 -2.24 28.76 -13.32
CA ALA A 173 -2.86 29.99 -13.80
C ALA A 173 -3.19 29.97 -15.29
N GLU A 174 -2.24 29.59 -16.15
CA GLU A 174 -2.45 29.59 -17.60
C GLU A 174 -3.44 28.50 -18.06
N PRO A 175 -3.30 27.22 -17.69
CA PRO A 175 -4.27 26.18 -18.06
C PRO A 175 -5.69 26.47 -17.58
N VAL A 176 -5.84 26.98 -16.36
CA VAL A 176 -7.14 27.37 -15.80
C VAL A 176 -7.75 28.53 -16.60
N ARG A 177 -6.96 29.57 -16.90
CA ARG A 177 -7.41 30.70 -17.73
C ARG A 177 -7.89 30.23 -19.10
N ASN A 178 -7.13 29.33 -19.74
CA ASN A 178 -7.50 28.74 -21.03
C ASN A 178 -8.83 27.96 -20.95
N ALA A 179 -9.03 27.16 -19.89
CA ALA A 179 -10.26 26.40 -19.69
C ALA A 179 -11.50 27.29 -19.48
N ILE A 180 -11.33 28.40 -18.77
CA ILE A 180 -12.39 29.38 -18.49
C ILE A 180 -12.71 30.17 -19.76
N ASN A 181 -11.70 30.53 -20.56
CA ASN A 181 -11.85 31.27 -21.80
C ASN A 181 -12.76 30.57 -22.84
N LEU A 182 -12.95 29.25 -22.73
CA LEU A 182 -13.94 28.51 -23.54
C LEU A 182 -15.40 28.88 -23.25
N THR A 183 -15.67 29.66 -22.19
CA THR A 183 -17.04 29.98 -21.75
C THR A 183 -17.19 31.41 -21.27
N TYR A 184 -16.20 31.96 -20.57
CA TYR A 184 -16.18 33.32 -20.05
C TYR A 184 -14.92 34.05 -20.52
N HIS A 185 -15.11 35.16 -21.22
CA HIS A 185 -14.04 35.95 -21.85
C HIS A 185 -13.67 37.17 -21.01
N GLU A 186 -14.44 37.48 -19.97
CA GLU A 186 -14.20 38.60 -19.08
C GLU A 186 -12.95 38.34 -18.22
N PRO A 187 -11.92 39.22 -18.27
CA PRO A 187 -10.68 39.03 -17.51
C PRO A 187 -10.93 38.85 -16.01
N ALA A 188 -11.87 39.59 -15.43
CA ALA A 188 -12.22 39.46 -14.01
C ALA A 188 -12.73 38.06 -13.64
N VAL A 189 -13.52 37.42 -14.52
CA VAL A 189 -14.04 36.06 -14.28
C VAL A 189 -12.94 35.01 -14.42
N GLN A 190 -12.01 35.23 -15.35
CA GLN A 190 -10.83 34.39 -15.54
C GLN A 190 -9.89 34.45 -14.33
N GLU A 191 -9.55 35.65 -13.86
CA GLU A 191 -8.72 35.83 -12.66
C GLU A 191 -9.41 35.30 -11.40
N ALA A 192 -10.72 35.44 -11.28
CA ALA A 192 -11.47 34.81 -10.19
C ALA A 192 -11.35 33.28 -10.21
N GLY A 193 -11.36 32.66 -11.39
CA GLY A 193 -11.14 31.22 -11.50
C GLY A 193 -9.70 30.78 -11.22
N VAL A 194 -8.69 31.57 -11.60
CA VAL A 194 -7.29 31.33 -11.22
C VAL A 194 -7.14 31.41 -9.69
N HIS A 195 -7.66 32.47 -9.06
CA HIS A 195 -7.66 32.60 -7.60
C HIS A 195 -8.35 31.42 -6.91
N LEU A 196 -9.47 30.95 -7.48
CA LEU A 196 -10.20 29.80 -6.96
C LEU A 196 -9.36 28.52 -7.05
N ALA A 197 -8.69 28.28 -8.18
CA ALA A 197 -7.81 27.13 -8.37
C ALA A 197 -6.60 27.15 -7.41
N GLU A 198 -5.90 28.27 -7.30
CA GLU A 198 -4.76 28.43 -6.40
C GLU A 198 -5.16 28.33 -4.92
N THR A 199 -6.35 28.81 -4.57
CA THR A 199 -6.84 28.69 -3.19
C THR A 199 -7.22 27.25 -2.88
N ILE A 200 -7.86 26.53 -3.80
CA ILE A 200 -8.09 25.08 -3.64
C ILE A 200 -6.75 24.37 -3.44
N ASP A 201 -5.79 24.59 -4.34
CA ASP A 201 -4.46 23.98 -4.30
C ASP A 201 -3.76 24.15 -2.94
N ARG A 202 -3.74 25.37 -2.40
CA ARG A 202 -3.15 25.69 -1.09
C ARG A 202 -3.86 25.03 0.10
N ASN A 203 -5.13 24.64 -0.04
CA ASN A 203 -5.93 24.06 1.02
C ASN A 203 -6.11 22.54 0.87
N LEU A 204 -5.56 21.91 -0.17
CA LEU A 204 -5.45 20.45 -0.24
C LEU A 204 -4.42 19.97 0.78
N LEU A 205 -4.76 18.92 1.54
CA LEU A 205 -3.90 18.36 2.58
C LEU A 205 -3.18 17.09 2.08
N PRO A 206 -1.88 16.93 2.37
CA PRO A 206 -1.17 15.69 2.07
C PRO A 206 -1.62 14.52 2.96
N GLU A 207 -2.02 14.77 4.20
CA GLU A 207 -2.48 13.75 5.15
C GLU A 207 -3.99 13.48 5.00
N SER A 208 -4.36 12.63 4.05
CA SER A 208 -5.76 12.23 3.81
C SER A 208 -6.21 10.97 4.56
N GLY A 209 -5.30 10.31 5.25
CA GLY A 209 -5.53 8.99 5.81
C GLY A 209 -6.55 8.94 6.94
N ALA A 210 -7.10 7.75 7.17
CA ALA A 210 -7.92 7.47 8.34
C ALA A 210 -7.08 7.52 9.63
N ASP A 211 -7.65 7.95 10.74
CA ASP A 211 -7.06 7.73 12.07
C ASP A 211 -7.22 6.25 12.45
N ASP A 212 -6.31 5.43 11.93
CA ASP A 212 -6.40 3.97 12.01
C ASP A 212 -5.01 3.32 12.08
N MET A 213 -4.91 2.29 12.93
CA MET A 213 -3.68 1.59 13.32
C MET A 213 -3.64 0.12 12.84
N GLN A 214 -4.22 -0.17 11.69
CA GLN A 214 -4.28 -1.51 11.10
C GLN A 214 -3.22 -1.72 10.00
N LEU A 215 -3.06 -2.98 9.56
CA LEU A 215 -2.14 -3.44 8.51
C LEU A 215 -2.15 -2.67 7.17
N PRO A 216 -3.22 -1.94 6.75
CA PRO A 216 -3.15 -1.09 5.55
C PRO A 216 -2.02 -0.06 5.63
N ALA A 217 -1.61 0.37 6.84
CA ALA A 217 -0.51 1.30 7.01
C ALA A 217 0.84 0.75 6.51
N VAL A 218 1.09 -0.56 6.64
CA VAL A 218 2.40 -1.16 6.39
C VAL A 218 2.48 -2.02 5.12
N SER A 219 1.36 -2.62 4.72
CA SER A 219 1.29 -3.58 3.60
C SER A 219 1.75 -3.02 2.24
N LYS A 220 1.59 -1.72 2.03
CA LYS A 220 1.99 -1.03 0.79
C LYS A 220 3.44 -0.57 0.74
N LEU A 221 4.19 -0.68 1.83
CA LEU A 221 5.54 -0.14 1.93
C LEU A 221 6.61 -0.81 1.04
N PRO A 222 6.55 -2.10 0.68
CA PRO A 222 7.64 -2.74 -0.07
C PRO A 222 8.13 -1.97 -1.32
N PRO A 223 7.27 -1.54 -2.28
CA PRO A 223 7.74 -0.77 -3.45
C PRO A 223 8.30 0.61 -3.09
N LEU A 224 7.80 1.26 -2.02
CA LEU A 224 8.34 2.52 -1.52
C LEU A 224 9.75 2.32 -0.97
N VAL A 225 9.94 1.30 -0.13
CA VAL A 225 11.24 0.95 0.43
C VAL A 225 12.22 0.57 -0.68
N ALA A 226 11.79 -0.17 -1.70
CA ALA A 226 12.64 -0.46 -2.86
C ALA A 226 13.13 0.81 -3.57
N SER A 227 12.26 1.80 -3.76
CA SER A 227 12.59 3.06 -4.44
C SER A 227 13.50 3.99 -3.61
N TYR A 228 13.51 3.79 -2.29
CA TYR A 228 14.27 4.59 -1.33
C TYR A 228 15.31 3.77 -0.55
N CYS A 229 15.65 2.57 -1.03
CA CYS A 229 16.53 1.65 -0.34
C CYS A 229 17.90 2.30 -0.08
N GLY A 230 18.36 2.25 1.17
CA GLY A 230 19.61 2.84 1.64
C GLY A 230 19.63 4.38 1.69
N LYS A 231 18.51 5.07 1.42
CA LYS A 231 18.45 6.54 1.51
C LYS A 231 18.17 7.00 2.94
N GLU A 232 18.90 8.02 3.37
CA GLU A 232 18.77 8.59 4.73
C GLU A 232 17.35 9.09 5.05
N ASN A 233 16.62 9.57 4.05
CA ASN A 233 15.28 10.11 4.22
C ASN A 233 14.15 9.06 4.13
N LEU A 234 14.46 7.75 4.08
CA LEU A 234 13.44 6.70 3.94
C LEU A 234 12.34 6.79 5.02
N MET A 235 12.69 7.09 6.27
CA MET A 235 11.71 7.15 7.36
C MET A 235 10.74 8.34 7.23
N GLU A 236 11.24 9.48 6.75
CA GLU A 236 10.42 10.68 6.46
C GLU A 236 9.43 10.38 5.33
N ILE A 237 9.93 9.77 4.26
CA ILE A 237 9.12 9.39 3.09
C ILE A 237 8.11 8.30 3.45
N THR A 238 8.49 7.36 4.31
CA THR A 238 7.58 6.33 4.85
C THR A 238 6.42 6.98 5.57
N GLU A 239 6.68 7.92 6.47
CA GLU A 239 5.63 8.65 7.18
C GLU A 239 4.69 9.39 6.22
N ALA A 240 5.25 10.13 5.26
CA ALA A 240 4.46 10.87 4.27
C ALA A 240 3.54 9.93 3.46
N ALA A 241 4.04 8.77 3.01
CA ALA A 241 3.25 7.80 2.26
C ALA A 241 2.17 7.13 3.11
N VAL A 242 2.46 6.83 4.38
CA VAL A 242 1.52 6.20 5.31
C VAL A 242 0.36 7.15 5.64
N ARG A 243 0.66 8.42 5.90
CA ARG A 243 -0.36 9.44 6.24
C ARG A 243 -1.36 9.72 5.12
N VAL A 244 -1.10 9.27 3.88
CA VAL A 244 -2.09 9.31 2.80
C VAL A 244 -3.30 8.41 3.08
N THR A 245 -3.11 7.27 3.76
CA THR A 245 -4.21 6.31 4.03
C THR A 245 -4.43 6.02 5.51
N ASN A 246 -3.41 6.24 6.35
CA ASN A 246 -3.41 6.01 7.78
C ASN A 246 -2.74 7.20 8.48
N ASN A 247 -3.52 8.22 8.82
CA ASN A 247 -3.03 9.41 9.52
C ASN A 247 -3.10 9.19 11.05
N ASN A 248 -2.26 8.29 11.55
CA ASN A 248 -2.17 7.93 12.96
C ASN A 248 -0.70 7.73 13.36
N ASP A 249 -0.27 8.32 14.48
CA ASP A 249 1.14 8.35 14.87
C ASP A 249 1.68 6.97 15.27
N GLU A 250 0.85 6.13 15.90
CA GLU A 250 1.24 4.76 16.23
C GLU A 250 1.38 3.91 14.96
N ALA A 251 0.47 4.07 14.00
CA ALA A 251 0.55 3.44 12.69
C ALA A 251 1.82 3.84 11.94
N VAL A 252 2.21 5.12 11.99
CA VAL A 252 3.46 5.63 11.42
C VAL A 252 4.67 5.00 12.09
N ALA A 253 4.69 4.84 13.41
CA ALA A 253 5.80 4.22 14.11
C ALA A 253 5.96 2.72 13.72
N TRP A 254 4.86 1.97 13.65
CA TRP A 254 4.88 0.60 13.14
C TRP A 254 5.30 0.52 11.66
N ALA A 255 4.91 1.51 10.85
CA ALA A 255 5.36 1.61 9.46
C ALA A 255 6.86 1.88 9.34
N LYS A 256 7.44 2.73 10.19
CA LYS A 256 8.89 2.93 10.27
C LYS A 256 9.62 1.65 10.68
N CYS A 257 9.06 0.88 11.62
CA CYS A 257 9.55 -0.45 11.98
C CYS A 257 9.57 -1.40 10.76
N ALA A 258 8.46 -1.53 10.04
CA ALA A 258 8.38 -2.36 8.84
C ALA A 258 9.32 -1.89 7.72
N ALA A 259 9.39 -0.58 7.47
CA ALA A 259 10.27 0.00 6.47
C ALA A 259 11.76 -0.23 6.80
N ARG A 260 12.16 -0.08 8.07
CA ARG A 260 13.52 -0.37 8.54
C ARG A 260 13.88 -1.83 8.32
N LEU A 261 12.99 -2.76 8.66
CA LEU A 261 13.19 -4.19 8.44
C LEU A 261 13.47 -4.48 6.96
N LEU A 262 12.58 -4.02 6.07
CA LEU A 262 12.70 -4.27 4.64
C LEU A 262 13.93 -3.59 4.04
N ASP A 263 14.26 -2.37 4.46
CA ASP A 263 15.44 -1.63 3.98
C ASP A 263 16.75 -2.35 4.31
N HIS A 264 16.88 -2.87 5.53
CA HIS A 264 18.04 -3.67 5.92
C HIS A 264 18.15 -4.96 5.09
N LEU A 265 17.03 -5.66 4.89
CA LEU A 265 17.00 -6.90 4.10
C LEU A 265 17.33 -6.64 2.63
N PHE A 266 16.81 -5.56 2.05
CA PHE A 266 17.06 -5.18 0.65
C PHE A 266 18.54 -4.82 0.42
N GLN A 267 19.20 -4.26 1.45
CA GLN A 267 20.65 -4.04 1.46
C GLN A 267 21.47 -5.31 1.72
N GLY A 268 20.84 -6.45 1.98
CA GLY A 268 21.51 -7.74 2.20
C GLY A 268 21.93 -7.99 3.66
N THR A 269 21.38 -7.25 4.61
CA THR A 269 21.62 -7.49 6.04
C THR A 269 20.98 -8.83 6.46
N PRO A 270 21.62 -9.63 7.34
CA PRO A 270 21.01 -10.85 7.88
C PRO A 270 19.68 -10.57 8.62
N MET A 271 18.74 -11.51 8.54
CA MET A 271 17.39 -11.38 9.13
C MET A 271 17.41 -10.97 10.60
N SER A 272 18.24 -11.61 11.43
CA SER A 272 18.33 -11.30 12.87
C SER A 272 18.75 -9.84 13.13
N THR A 273 19.75 -9.35 12.41
CA THR A 273 20.21 -7.96 12.52
C THR A 273 19.15 -6.97 11.99
N ALA A 274 18.42 -7.34 10.94
CA ALA A 274 17.34 -6.52 10.39
C ALA A 274 16.14 -6.41 11.37
N LEU A 275 15.77 -7.51 12.02
CA LEU A 275 14.73 -7.54 13.07
C LEU A 275 15.13 -6.72 14.30
N GLU A 276 16.39 -6.82 14.74
CA GLU A 276 16.92 -6.01 15.83
C GLU A 276 16.88 -4.52 15.50
N ALA A 277 17.35 -4.13 14.31
CA ALA A 277 17.31 -2.75 13.84
C ALA A 277 15.87 -2.19 13.79
N ALA A 278 14.95 -2.96 13.22
CA ALA A 278 13.55 -2.60 13.10
C ALA A 278 12.85 -2.44 14.46
N SER A 279 13.22 -3.26 15.45
CA SER A 279 12.63 -3.23 16.79
C SER A 279 12.86 -1.92 17.53
N ASN A 280 13.87 -1.12 17.14
CA ASN A 280 14.13 0.19 17.73
C ASN A 280 13.10 1.26 17.31
N GLU A 281 12.42 1.07 16.19
CA GLU A 281 11.39 2.00 15.68
C GLU A 281 9.99 1.65 16.22
N ALA A 282 9.82 0.45 16.79
CA ALA A 282 8.53 -0.09 17.18
C ALA A 282 7.98 0.57 18.46
N PRO A 283 6.69 0.92 18.52
CA PRO A 283 6.02 1.37 19.74
C PRO A 283 6.15 0.40 20.92
N SER A 284 6.24 -0.90 20.64
CA SER A 284 6.36 -1.94 21.66
C SER A 284 7.49 -2.91 21.35
N ARG A 285 8.74 -2.46 21.58
CA ARG A 285 9.95 -3.27 21.41
C ARG A 285 9.92 -4.57 22.21
N GLU A 286 9.40 -4.54 23.44
CA GLU A 286 9.36 -5.71 24.33
C GLU A 286 8.55 -6.87 23.73
N LYS A 287 7.37 -6.57 23.15
CA LYS A 287 6.54 -7.60 22.49
C LYS A 287 7.26 -8.21 21.29
N LEU A 288 7.95 -7.40 20.50
CA LEU A 288 8.74 -7.90 19.37
C LEU A 288 9.91 -8.76 19.84
N SER A 289 10.60 -8.36 20.91
CA SER A 289 11.68 -9.17 21.49
C SER A 289 11.16 -10.52 21.97
N SER A 290 10.06 -10.54 22.74
CA SER A 290 9.44 -11.78 23.22
C SER A 290 9.04 -12.72 22.09
N ALA A 291 8.47 -12.19 21.00
CA ALA A 291 8.06 -12.98 19.84
C ALA A 291 9.21 -13.71 19.13
N GLN A 292 10.46 -13.28 19.34
CA GLN A 292 11.66 -13.88 18.75
C GLN A 292 12.33 -14.92 19.68
N THR A 293 11.91 -15.00 20.95
CA THR A 293 12.57 -15.88 21.95
C THR A 293 12.15 -17.34 21.90
N ASP A 294 11.09 -17.65 21.17
CA ASP A 294 10.60 -19.02 21.05
C ASP A 294 11.66 -19.93 20.39
N SER A 295 11.66 -21.21 20.74
CA SER A 295 12.68 -22.15 20.26
C SER A 295 12.42 -22.69 18.85
N SER A 296 11.20 -22.51 18.34
CA SER A 296 10.73 -23.11 17.10
C SER A 296 9.55 -22.34 16.51
N MET A 297 9.30 -22.54 15.22
CA MET A 297 8.14 -21.99 14.52
C MET A 297 6.82 -22.54 15.08
N ASP A 298 6.00 -21.68 15.66
CA ASP A 298 4.60 -21.95 16.05
C ASP A 298 3.75 -20.68 15.89
N ALA A 299 3.39 -20.39 14.64
CA ALA A 299 2.61 -19.20 14.32
C ALA A 299 1.18 -19.22 14.91
N VAL A 300 0.63 -20.40 15.21
CA VAL A 300 -0.71 -20.53 15.81
C VAL A 300 -0.68 -20.05 17.25
N THR A 301 0.27 -20.55 18.05
CA THR A 301 0.49 -20.13 19.44
C THR A 301 0.91 -18.67 19.52
N ALA A 302 1.76 -18.20 18.58
CA ALA A 302 2.08 -16.78 18.48
C ALA A 302 0.81 -15.93 18.24
N GLY A 303 -0.09 -16.39 17.37
CA GLY A 303 -1.38 -15.75 17.13
C GLY A 303 -2.29 -15.76 18.38
N ASP A 304 -2.29 -16.84 19.16
CA ASP A 304 -3.06 -16.91 20.43
C ASP A 304 -2.48 -15.97 21.50
N THR A 305 -1.17 -15.73 21.47
CA THR A 305 -0.46 -14.90 22.46
C THR A 305 -0.55 -13.42 22.14
N TYR A 306 -0.31 -13.04 20.88
CA TYR A 306 -0.19 -11.65 20.46
C TYR A 306 -1.44 -11.12 19.77
N GLY A 307 -2.29 -12.00 19.24
CA GLY A 307 -3.48 -11.66 18.48
C GLY A 307 -3.34 -11.97 16.99
N ARG A 308 -4.50 -12.06 16.33
CA ARG A 308 -4.64 -12.46 14.91
C ARG A 308 -5.31 -11.37 14.07
N THR A 309 -5.68 -10.25 14.68
CA THR A 309 -6.44 -9.20 14.02
C THR A 309 -5.55 -8.35 13.12
N CYS A 310 -6.18 -7.40 12.43
CA CYS A 310 -5.52 -6.43 11.57
C CYS A 310 -4.75 -5.35 12.34
N TYR A 311 -4.90 -5.24 13.67
CA TYR A 311 -4.21 -4.23 14.46
C TYR A 311 -2.69 -4.46 14.51
N LEU A 312 -1.91 -3.41 14.27
CA LEU A 312 -0.45 -3.53 14.12
C LEU A 312 0.24 -4.05 15.38
N HIS A 313 -0.26 -3.69 16.57
CA HIS A 313 0.30 -4.16 17.84
C HIS A 313 0.09 -5.66 18.10
N GLU A 314 -0.81 -6.31 17.35
CA GLU A 314 -1.00 -7.76 17.35
C GLU A 314 -0.25 -8.43 16.18
N ALA A 315 -0.40 -7.86 14.98
CA ALA A 315 0.13 -8.45 13.76
C ALA A 315 1.66 -8.42 13.68
N MET A 316 2.31 -7.34 14.14
CA MET A 316 3.76 -7.18 14.04
C MET A 316 4.54 -8.21 14.88
N PRO A 317 4.17 -8.52 16.13
CA PRO A 317 4.77 -9.65 16.85
C PRO A 317 4.65 -11.00 16.13
N VAL A 318 3.49 -11.31 15.53
CA VAL A 318 3.31 -12.56 14.75
C VAL A 318 4.22 -12.58 13.53
N ILE A 319 4.35 -11.45 12.82
CA ILE A 319 5.29 -11.31 11.70
C ILE A 319 6.72 -11.57 12.17
N PHE A 320 7.14 -10.98 13.29
CA PHE A 320 8.48 -11.14 13.84
C PHE A 320 8.77 -12.58 14.26
N HIS A 321 7.81 -13.26 14.90
CA HIS A 321 7.92 -14.68 15.22
C HIS A 321 8.15 -15.51 13.95
N ILE A 322 7.32 -15.31 12.92
CA ILE A 322 7.45 -16.08 11.67
C ILE A 322 8.80 -15.83 10.99
N LEU A 323 9.26 -14.57 10.93
CA LEU A 323 10.53 -14.22 10.30
C LEU A 323 11.76 -14.74 11.06
N SER A 324 11.66 -14.90 12.38
CA SER A 324 12.75 -15.44 13.19
C SER A 324 12.95 -16.95 13.05
N HIS A 325 11.90 -17.69 12.69
CA HIS A 325 11.93 -19.15 12.76
C HIS A 325 11.73 -19.85 11.41
N ALA A 326 11.21 -19.16 10.39
CA ALA A 326 11.00 -19.77 9.07
C ALA A 326 12.33 -19.97 8.34
N SER A 327 12.47 -21.13 7.69
CA SER A 327 13.64 -21.51 6.90
C SER A 327 13.46 -21.35 5.40
N SER A 328 12.23 -21.12 4.95
CA SER A 328 11.88 -20.91 3.55
C SER A 328 10.68 -19.98 3.38
N TYR A 329 10.56 -19.38 2.19
CA TYR A 329 9.42 -18.56 1.80
C TYR A 329 8.09 -19.33 1.92
N ALA A 330 8.04 -20.57 1.41
CA ALA A 330 6.83 -21.37 1.42
C ALA A 330 6.38 -21.75 2.84
N GLU A 331 7.33 -22.09 3.73
CA GLU A 331 7.06 -22.34 5.14
C GLU A 331 6.48 -21.09 5.83
N ALA A 332 7.10 -19.92 5.63
CA ALA A 332 6.65 -18.67 6.24
C ALA A 332 5.22 -18.28 5.82
N ILE A 333 4.91 -18.38 4.53
CA ILE A 333 3.57 -18.07 4.03
C ILE A 333 2.53 -19.08 4.54
N ARG A 334 2.86 -20.38 4.58
CA ARG A 334 1.95 -21.39 5.13
C ARG A 334 1.69 -21.18 6.62
N ALA A 335 2.74 -20.94 7.41
CA ALA A 335 2.61 -20.63 8.83
C ALA A 335 1.76 -19.37 9.06
N ASN A 336 1.94 -18.34 8.23
CA ASN A 336 1.11 -17.13 8.26
C ASN A 336 -0.37 -17.40 8.00
N ILE A 337 -0.69 -18.29 7.04
CA ILE A 337 -2.08 -18.67 6.74
C ILE A 337 -2.66 -19.52 7.88
N GLN A 338 -1.90 -20.48 8.39
CA GLN A 338 -2.31 -21.38 9.48
C GLN A 338 -2.55 -20.65 10.80
N CYS A 339 -1.80 -19.58 11.07
CA CYS A 339 -2.05 -18.67 12.18
C CYS A 339 -3.46 -18.07 12.14
N GLY A 340 -4.02 -17.87 10.94
CA GLY A 340 -5.37 -17.32 10.74
C GLY A 340 -5.48 -15.81 10.96
N GLY A 341 -6.70 -15.30 10.89
CA GLY A 341 -7.00 -13.88 10.94
C GLY A 341 -6.48 -13.13 9.71
N ASP A 342 -5.81 -12.01 9.90
CA ASP A 342 -5.36 -11.14 8.80
C ASP A 342 -4.06 -11.63 8.13
N SER A 343 -4.16 -12.78 7.47
CA SER A 343 -3.04 -13.41 6.75
C SER A 343 -2.59 -12.62 5.53
N CYS A 344 -3.51 -12.03 4.74
CA CYS A 344 -3.14 -11.22 3.58
C CYS A 344 -2.36 -9.97 3.97
N GLY A 345 -2.78 -9.24 5.01
CA GLY A 345 -2.08 -8.03 5.44
C GLY A 345 -0.66 -8.33 5.95
N ARG A 346 -0.50 -9.39 6.76
CA ARG A 346 0.82 -9.84 7.24
C ARG A 346 1.73 -10.34 6.11
N ALA A 347 1.15 -10.96 5.08
CA ALA A 347 1.92 -11.48 3.95
C ALA A 347 2.69 -10.39 3.19
N TRP A 348 2.24 -9.14 3.24
CA TRP A 348 2.92 -8.01 2.63
C TRP A 348 4.19 -7.54 3.35
N ILE A 349 4.47 -8.06 4.55
CA ILE A 349 5.77 -7.90 5.22
C ILE A 349 6.55 -9.21 5.18
N ILE A 350 5.89 -10.34 5.49
CA ILE A 350 6.52 -11.67 5.53
C ILE A 350 7.07 -12.06 4.16
N GLY A 351 6.25 -11.92 3.12
CA GLY A 351 6.61 -12.30 1.75
C GLY A 351 7.86 -11.56 1.24
N PRO A 352 7.87 -10.21 1.25
CA PRO A 352 9.03 -9.46 0.82
C PRO A 352 10.28 -9.72 1.65
N ALA A 353 10.15 -9.85 2.97
CA ALA A 353 11.29 -10.14 3.85
C ALA A 353 11.92 -11.50 3.53
N MET A 354 11.12 -12.57 3.43
CA MET A 354 11.64 -13.91 3.12
C MET A 354 12.19 -14.00 1.70
N ALA A 355 11.54 -13.36 0.72
CA ALA A 355 12.01 -13.37 -0.66
C ALA A 355 13.25 -12.50 -0.89
N ALA A 356 13.47 -11.44 -0.10
CA ALA A 356 14.73 -10.69 -0.12
C ALA A 356 15.93 -11.56 0.32
N VAL A 357 15.71 -12.46 1.28
CA VAL A 357 16.75 -13.35 1.81
C VAL A 357 16.97 -14.57 0.91
N HIS A 358 15.89 -15.22 0.46
CA HIS A 358 15.98 -16.52 -0.21
C HIS A 358 15.82 -16.45 -1.74
N GLY A 359 15.41 -15.30 -2.29
CA GLY A 359 15.20 -15.11 -3.72
C GLY A 359 13.98 -15.87 -4.27
N ALA A 360 14.00 -16.13 -5.58
CA ALA A 360 12.99 -16.92 -6.28
C ALA A 360 13.60 -18.24 -6.78
N GLY A 361 12.83 -19.32 -6.69
CA GLY A 361 13.28 -20.68 -6.98
C GLY A 361 14.11 -21.30 -5.84
N GLY A 362 14.75 -22.44 -6.14
CA GLY A 362 15.50 -23.21 -5.15
C GLY A 362 14.60 -23.88 -4.09
N GLU A 363 15.23 -24.42 -3.04
CA GLU A 363 14.52 -25.10 -1.94
C GLU A 363 13.90 -24.11 -0.94
N GLN A 364 14.48 -22.91 -0.81
CA GLN A 364 14.08 -21.92 0.22
C GLN A 364 13.38 -20.68 -0.34
N GLY A 365 13.57 -20.35 -1.62
CA GLY A 365 13.01 -19.14 -2.24
C GLY A 365 11.53 -19.29 -2.62
N ILE A 366 11.01 -18.29 -3.31
CA ILE A 366 9.63 -18.33 -3.82
C ILE A 366 9.48 -19.50 -4.81
N PRO A 367 8.56 -20.45 -4.59
CA PRO A 367 8.32 -21.50 -5.58
C PRO A 367 7.91 -20.88 -6.92
N LEU A 368 8.59 -21.24 -8.01
CA LEU A 368 8.27 -20.71 -9.34
C LEU A 368 6.84 -21.03 -9.76
N SER A 369 6.31 -22.17 -9.30
CA SER A 369 4.91 -22.55 -9.50
C SER A 369 3.92 -21.60 -8.80
N TRP A 370 4.30 -20.97 -7.70
CA TRP A 370 3.46 -19.99 -7.01
C TRP A 370 3.48 -18.63 -7.71
N LEU A 371 4.64 -18.20 -8.21
CA LEU A 371 4.76 -16.99 -9.04
C LEU A 371 3.81 -17.04 -10.25
N THR A 372 3.75 -18.17 -10.95
CA THR A 372 2.87 -18.35 -12.10
C THR A 372 1.37 -18.39 -11.77
N ARG A 373 1.01 -18.49 -10.48
CA ARG A 373 -0.40 -18.48 -10.04
C ARG A 373 -0.92 -17.08 -9.76
N VAL A 374 -0.05 -16.08 -9.61
CA VAL A 374 -0.49 -14.69 -9.42
C VAL A 374 -1.16 -14.21 -10.70
N LYS A 375 -2.36 -13.65 -10.58
CA LYS A 375 -3.07 -13.10 -11.73
C LYS A 375 -2.33 -11.88 -12.27
N ASN A 376 -2.17 -11.81 -13.58
CA ASN A 376 -1.38 -10.78 -14.27
C ASN A 376 0.08 -10.71 -13.80
N ALA A 377 0.66 -11.85 -13.39
CA ALA A 377 2.05 -11.92 -12.94
C ALA A 377 3.03 -11.28 -13.93
N ASP A 378 2.82 -11.44 -15.24
CA ASP A 378 3.71 -10.88 -16.26
C ASP A 378 3.73 -9.33 -16.25
N ALA A 379 2.58 -8.69 -16.07
CA ALA A 379 2.49 -7.23 -15.96
C ALA A 379 3.10 -6.75 -14.62
N ILE A 380 2.77 -7.43 -13.52
CA ILE A 380 3.26 -7.10 -12.18
C ILE A 380 4.80 -7.19 -12.13
N ILE A 381 5.39 -8.26 -12.68
CA ILE A 381 6.85 -8.44 -12.68
C ILE A 381 7.53 -7.39 -13.56
N LYS A 382 6.97 -7.04 -14.73
CA LYS A 382 7.51 -5.94 -15.57
C LYS A 382 7.50 -4.60 -14.85
N ASP A 383 6.43 -4.29 -14.12
CA ASP A 383 6.32 -3.06 -13.34
C ASP A 383 7.35 -3.05 -12.18
N ILE A 384 7.55 -4.19 -11.52
CA ILE A 384 8.61 -4.37 -10.50
C ILE A 384 10.01 -4.17 -11.09
N GLU A 385 10.32 -4.82 -12.21
CA GLU A 385 11.59 -4.69 -12.91
C GLU A 385 11.82 -3.24 -13.35
N SER A 386 10.78 -2.55 -13.84
CA SER A 386 10.86 -1.14 -14.23
C SER A 386 11.13 -0.23 -13.03
N LEU A 387 10.53 -0.51 -11.87
CA LEU A 387 10.74 0.25 -10.64
C LEU A 387 12.18 0.10 -10.13
N VAL A 388 12.76 -1.09 -10.22
CA VAL A 388 14.10 -1.41 -9.68
C VAL A 388 15.23 -1.16 -10.70
N GLY A 389 14.97 -1.40 -11.99
CA GLY A 389 15.97 -1.48 -13.06
C GLY A 389 16.28 -0.17 -13.79
N GLU A 390 15.60 0.93 -13.46
CA GLU A 390 15.80 2.28 -14.04
C GLU A 390 15.56 2.43 -15.55
N GLU A 391 15.10 1.41 -16.29
CA GLU A 391 14.60 1.60 -17.66
C GLU A 391 13.20 2.22 -17.66
N TRP A 392 13.10 3.48 -17.22
CA TRP A 392 11.87 4.26 -17.34
C TRP A 392 11.67 4.69 -18.80
N LYS A 393 11.06 3.81 -19.61
CA LYS A 393 10.44 4.17 -20.89
C LYS A 393 8.99 3.71 -20.90
N ARG A 394 8.11 4.38 -20.15
CA ARG A 394 6.71 4.48 -20.61
C ARG A 394 6.69 5.55 -21.69
N ASN A 395 6.51 5.11 -22.92
CA ASN A 395 6.14 5.96 -24.05
C ASN A 395 5.07 6.94 -23.57
N GLU A 396 5.39 8.23 -23.62
CA GLU A 396 4.40 9.29 -23.64
C GLU A 396 3.52 9.06 -24.88
N GLN A 397 2.42 8.33 -24.70
CA GLN A 397 1.22 8.63 -25.47
C GLN A 397 0.51 9.76 -24.72
N THR A 398 1.03 10.96 -24.96
CA THR A 398 0.18 12.13 -25.14
C THR A 398 -0.90 11.75 -26.14
N GLN A 399 -2.12 11.52 -25.68
CA GLN A 399 -3.30 11.65 -26.52
C GLN A 399 -4.38 12.43 -25.78
N ALA A 400 -4.44 13.71 -26.18
CA ALA A 400 -5.55 14.65 -26.20
C ALA A 400 -6.20 15.08 -24.88
#